data_AF-A0A7C2Y1G0-F1
#
_entry.id   AF-A0A7C2Y1G0-F1
#
_cell.length_a   1.000
_cell.length_b   1.000
_cell.length_c   1.000
_cell.angle_alpha   90.00
_cell.angle_beta   90.00
_cell.angle_gamma   90.00
#
_symmetry.space_group_name_H-M   'P 1'
#
loop_
_entity.id
_entity.type
_entity.pdbx_description
1 polymer ?
#
loop_
_entity_poly.entity_id
_entity_poly.type
_entity_poly.pdbx_seq_one_letter_code
_entity_poly.pdbx_strand_id
1 'polypeptide(L)'
;MRRLAMIILLFAVLLSYTSSAPLEGNLPAKFTAKVQLRVSGSDNIKGEALSYLSRELRLLNDIVLVDEGADWILSIIAMEISTTGGYKSGITVSVVVMQPLDNEALAEIFELNSEKIKFFKELTSGFYSFEDHWIHTCGSDQLRATCRKIVADFDGNHLENAKKFQEKSERIREEFQKRRK
;
A
#
# COMPACT_ATOMS: atom_id res chain seq x y z
N MET A 1 -15.26 -14.41 35.73
CA MET A 1 -14.06 -13.70 36.23
C MET A 1 -12.72 -14.31 35.79
N ARG A 2 -12.55 -15.65 35.75
CA ARG A 2 -11.31 -16.30 35.27
C ARG A 2 -10.93 -16.02 33.79
N ARG A 3 -11.91 -15.83 32.90
CA ARG A 3 -11.66 -15.49 31.47
C ARG A 3 -11.19 -14.03 31.26
N LEU A 4 -11.58 -13.11 32.14
CA LEU A 4 -11.13 -11.71 32.08
C LEU A 4 -9.70 -11.55 32.60
N ALA A 5 -9.36 -12.30 33.66
CA ALA A 5 -8.00 -12.36 34.19
C ALA A 5 -7.02 -12.99 33.18
N MET A 6 -7.47 -13.92 32.33
CA MET A 6 -6.65 -14.54 31.29
C MET A 6 -6.40 -13.61 30.09
N ILE A 7 -7.36 -12.74 29.74
CA ILE A 7 -7.19 -11.71 28.68
C ILE A 7 -6.24 -10.59 29.15
N ILE A 8 -6.30 -10.21 30.42
CA ILE A 8 -5.36 -9.23 31.01
C ILE A 8 -3.95 -9.84 31.15
N LEU A 9 -3.85 -11.14 31.44
CA LEU A 9 -2.57 -11.86 31.41
C LEU A 9 -2.02 -12.00 29.98
N LEU A 10 -2.88 -12.17 28.96
CA LEU A 10 -2.47 -12.21 27.55
C LEU A 10 -1.85 -10.87 27.11
N PHE A 11 -2.45 -9.75 27.49
CA PHE A 11 -1.87 -8.41 27.24
C PHE A 11 -0.56 -8.17 28.01
N ALA A 12 -0.37 -8.80 29.17
CA ALA A 12 0.86 -8.73 29.97
C ALA A 12 1.98 -9.65 29.46
N VAL A 13 1.64 -10.79 28.85
CA VAL A 13 2.61 -11.74 28.26
C VAL A 13 3.03 -11.32 26.85
N LEU A 14 2.17 -10.63 26.09
CA LEU A 14 2.52 -9.95 24.83
C LEU A 14 3.61 -8.88 24.99
N LEU A 15 3.81 -8.38 26.21
CA LEU A 15 4.89 -7.45 26.51
C LEU A 15 6.22 -8.15 26.84
N SER A 16 6.28 -9.43 27.23
CA SER A 16 7.47 -9.98 27.94
C SER A 16 8.46 -10.87 27.15
N TYR A 17 8.33 -11.05 25.84
CA TYR A 17 9.37 -11.77 25.07
C TYR A 17 10.19 -10.83 24.19
N THR A 18 11.29 -10.33 24.77
CA THR A 18 12.41 -9.72 24.06
C THR A 18 13.24 -10.80 23.35
N SER A 19 13.30 -10.74 22.03
CA SER A 19 14.55 -11.08 21.35
C SER A 19 15.43 -9.84 21.41
N SER A 20 16.53 -9.93 22.14
CA SER A 20 17.53 -8.88 22.29
C SER A 20 18.48 -8.92 21.09
N ALA A 21 18.08 -8.28 20.00
CA ALA A 21 19.06 -7.77 19.04
C ALA A 21 19.47 -6.36 19.50
N PRO A 22 20.77 -6.03 19.57
CA PRO A 22 21.20 -4.68 19.86
C PRO A 22 20.79 -3.81 18.66
N LEU A 23 19.78 -2.96 18.86
CA LEU A 23 19.48 -1.89 17.91
C LEU A 23 20.54 -0.81 18.12
N GLU A 24 21.57 -0.84 17.28
CA GLU A 24 22.34 0.37 16.94
C GLU A 24 21.36 1.52 16.73
N GLY A 25 21.70 2.69 17.27
CA GLY A 25 20.86 3.89 17.24
C GLY A 25 20.52 4.30 15.82
N ASN A 26 19.48 3.71 15.27
CA ASN A 26 18.88 4.11 14.02
C ASN A 26 17.83 5.16 14.35
N LEU A 27 18.02 6.35 13.78
CA LEU A 27 16.96 7.32 13.59
C LEU A 27 15.70 6.60 13.07
N PRO A 28 14.47 7.06 13.41
CA PRO A 28 13.25 6.45 12.91
C PRO A 28 13.37 6.29 11.39
N ALA A 29 13.13 5.07 10.89
CA ALA A 29 13.29 4.77 9.49
C ALA A 29 12.32 5.67 8.71
N LYS A 30 12.86 6.58 7.89
CA LYS A 30 12.05 7.48 7.06
C LYS A 30 11.02 6.64 6.29
N PHE A 31 9.75 7.00 6.39
CA PHE A 31 8.66 6.31 5.68
C PHE A 31 9.04 6.12 4.22
N THR A 32 8.91 4.88 3.75
CA THR A 32 9.16 4.48 2.36
C THR A 32 8.12 3.46 1.96
N ALA A 33 7.34 3.73 0.91
CA ALA A 33 6.33 2.83 0.37
C ALA A 33 6.81 2.19 -0.93
N LYS A 34 6.68 0.87 -1.04
CA LYS A 34 6.87 0.12 -2.28
C LYS A 34 5.58 0.11 -3.07
N VAL A 35 5.61 0.63 -4.30
CA VAL A 35 4.43 0.74 -5.16
C VAL A 35 4.64 -0.07 -6.43
N GLN A 36 3.68 -0.93 -6.77
CA GLN A 36 3.62 -1.61 -8.06
C GLN A 36 2.60 -0.92 -8.97
N LEU A 37 3.00 -0.65 -10.20
CA LEU A 37 2.11 -0.15 -11.25
C LEU A 37 1.72 -1.30 -12.19
N ARG A 38 0.42 -1.52 -12.35
CA ARG A 38 -0.13 -2.47 -13.32
C ARG A 38 -1.00 -1.72 -14.31
N VAL A 39 -0.48 -1.37 -15.48
CA VAL A 39 -1.21 -0.60 -16.51
C VAL A 39 -1.61 -1.51 -17.67
N SER A 40 -2.89 -1.47 -18.03
CA SER A 40 -3.48 -2.18 -19.17
C SER A 40 -4.26 -1.21 -20.06
N GLY A 41 -4.44 -1.56 -21.33
CA GLY A 41 -5.03 -0.68 -22.35
C GLY A 41 -4.49 -1.00 -23.74
N SER A 42 -4.89 -0.20 -24.74
CA SER A 42 -4.26 -0.23 -26.07
C SER A 42 -2.79 0.18 -25.96
N ASP A 43 -1.91 -0.40 -26.80
CA ASP A 43 -0.45 -0.27 -26.63
C ASP A 43 0.03 1.19 -26.55
N ASN A 44 -0.54 2.08 -27.39
CA ASN A 44 -0.20 3.50 -27.40
C ASN A 44 -0.52 4.17 -26.04
N ILE A 45 -1.75 4.04 -25.55
CA ILE A 45 -2.18 4.71 -24.31
C ILE A 45 -1.57 4.04 -23.08
N LYS A 46 -1.43 2.72 -23.08
CA LYS A 46 -0.78 1.96 -22.01
C LYS A 46 0.65 2.45 -21.79
N GLY A 47 1.44 2.59 -22.86
CA GLY A 47 2.83 3.04 -22.78
C GLY A 47 2.93 4.47 -22.24
N GLU A 48 2.09 5.38 -22.72
CA GLU A 48 2.05 6.76 -22.25
C GLU A 48 1.63 6.87 -20.79
N ALA A 49 0.53 6.22 -20.40
CA ALA A 49 0.03 6.24 -19.03
C ALA A 49 1.07 5.68 -18.06
N LEU A 50 1.67 4.51 -18.37
CA LEU A 50 2.73 3.92 -17.55
C LEU A 50 3.92 4.87 -17.40
N SER A 51 4.37 5.48 -18.50
CA SER A 51 5.47 6.44 -18.49
C SER A 51 5.16 7.67 -17.63
N TYR A 52 3.97 8.26 -17.76
CA TYR A 52 3.58 9.43 -16.96
C TYR A 52 3.45 9.10 -15.48
N LEU A 53 2.71 8.04 -15.15
CA LEU A 53 2.51 7.61 -13.75
C LEU A 53 3.84 7.27 -13.08
N SER A 54 4.71 6.53 -13.77
CA SER A 54 6.02 6.15 -13.21
C SER A 54 6.92 7.37 -12.98
N ARG A 55 6.84 8.40 -13.82
CA ARG A 55 7.59 9.65 -13.61
C ARG A 55 7.04 10.41 -12.41
N GLU A 56 5.74 10.64 -12.36
CA GLU A 56 5.11 11.41 -11.28
C GLU A 56 5.28 10.70 -9.92
N LEU A 57 5.17 9.36 -9.84
CA LEU A 57 5.44 8.61 -8.62
C LEU A 57 6.90 8.70 -8.16
N ARG A 58 7.87 8.71 -9.08
CA ARG A 58 9.30 8.90 -8.74
C ARG A 58 9.63 10.31 -8.27
N LEU A 59 8.76 11.30 -8.49
CA LEU A 59 8.91 12.63 -7.92
C LEU A 59 8.55 12.66 -6.43
N LEU A 60 7.88 11.62 -5.92
CA LEU A 60 7.59 11.45 -4.50
C LEU A 60 8.84 10.85 -3.82
N ASN A 61 9.36 11.52 -2.80
CA ASN A 61 10.66 11.23 -2.16
C ASN A 61 10.65 9.99 -1.25
N ASP A 62 9.52 9.34 -1.15
CA ASP A 62 9.17 8.29 -0.20
C ASP A 62 8.55 7.08 -0.91
N ILE A 63 8.67 7.01 -2.24
CA ILE A 63 8.18 5.89 -3.05
C ILE A 63 9.34 5.17 -3.72
N VAL A 64 9.27 3.85 -3.71
CA VAL A 64 10.09 2.96 -4.53
C VAL A 64 9.16 2.17 -5.45
N LEU A 65 9.36 2.27 -6.76
CA LEU A 65 8.63 1.45 -7.72
C LEU A 65 9.24 0.04 -7.74
N VAL A 66 8.40 -0.98 -7.58
CA VAL A 66 8.80 -2.39 -7.56
C VAL A 66 7.94 -3.24 -8.47
N ASP A 67 8.52 -4.32 -8.98
CA ASP A 67 7.80 -5.32 -9.77
C ASP A 67 7.09 -6.35 -8.88
N GLU A 68 7.66 -6.65 -7.70
CA GLU A 68 7.15 -7.62 -6.73
C GLU A 68 7.35 -7.13 -5.29
N GLY A 69 6.57 -7.69 -4.35
CA GLY A 69 6.67 -7.35 -2.92
C GLY A 69 6.30 -5.90 -2.60
N ALA A 70 5.26 -5.38 -3.28
CA ALA A 70 4.76 -4.04 -3.07
C ALA A 70 3.88 -3.92 -1.81
N ASP A 71 3.90 -2.76 -1.18
CA ASP A 71 2.97 -2.40 -0.11
C ASP A 71 1.64 -1.88 -0.67
N TRP A 72 1.71 -1.32 -1.90
CA TRP A 72 0.57 -0.78 -2.63
C TRP A 72 0.62 -1.20 -4.10
N ILE A 73 -0.54 -1.49 -4.66
CA ILE A 73 -0.70 -1.82 -6.08
C ILE A 73 -1.71 -0.84 -6.68
N LEU A 74 -1.28 -0.14 -7.72
CA LEU A 74 -2.14 0.67 -8.57
C LEU A 74 -2.45 -0.12 -9.84
N SER A 75 -3.67 -0.66 -9.92
CA SER A 75 -4.16 -1.39 -11.09
C SER A 75 -4.99 -0.47 -11.98
N ILE A 76 -4.52 -0.27 -13.20
CA ILE A 76 -4.95 0.81 -14.07
C ILE A 76 -5.38 0.25 -15.41
N ILE A 77 -6.56 0.67 -15.86
CA ILE A 77 -7.08 0.39 -17.19
C ILE A 77 -7.26 1.72 -17.90
N ALA A 78 -6.53 1.93 -18.99
CA ALA A 78 -6.61 3.14 -19.80
C ALA A 78 -7.18 2.81 -21.19
N MET A 79 -8.23 3.50 -21.59
CA MET A 79 -8.97 3.23 -22.83
C MET A 79 -9.23 4.52 -23.60
N GLU A 80 -9.05 4.47 -24.91
CA GLU A 80 -9.53 5.53 -25.81
C GLU A 80 -11.05 5.44 -25.94
N ILE A 81 -11.70 6.58 -25.86
CA ILE A 81 -13.14 6.73 -26.12
C ILE A 81 -13.30 7.15 -27.57
N SER A 82 -14.21 6.48 -28.29
CA SER A 82 -14.56 6.85 -29.65
C SER A 82 -16.06 7.11 -29.75
N THR A 83 -16.44 8.06 -30.59
CA THR A 83 -17.85 8.26 -30.97
C THR A 83 -18.34 7.08 -31.82
N THR A 84 -19.65 6.95 -32.01
CA THR A 84 -20.25 5.95 -32.91
C THR A 84 -19.73 6.07 -34.35
N GLY A 85 -19.27 7.25 -34.76
CA GLY A 85 -18.62 7.50 -36.05
C GLY A 85 -17.13 7.15 -36.10
N GLY A 86 -16.55 6.60 -35.04
CA GLY A 86 -15.14 6.20 -34.97
C GLY A 86 -14.14 7.31 -34.66
N TYR A 87 -14.62 8.53 -34.36
CA TYR A 87 -13.73 9.64 -33.98
C TYR A 87 -13.30 9.49 -32.53
N LYS A 88 -11.99 9.48 -32.28
CA LYS A 88 -11.42 9.49 -30.93
C LYS A 88 -11.82 10.78 -30.23
N SER A 89 -12.53 10.66 -29.12
CA SER A 89 -13.08 11.80 -28.37
C SER A 89 -12.42 12.03 -27.02
N GLY A 90 -11.58 11.10 -26.54
CA GLY A 90 -10.85 11.25 -25.30
C GLY A 90 -10.30 9.94 -24.76
N ILE A 91 -9.92 9.95 -23.48
CA ILE A 91 -9.36 8.81 -22.77
C ILE A 91 -10.06 8.66 -21.42
N THR A 92 -10.43 7.44 -21.08
CA THR A 92 -10.87 7.05 -19.74
C THR A 92 -9.76 6.26 -19.05
N VAL A 93 -9.47 6.61 -17.80
CA VAL A 93 -8.52 5.90 -16.94
C VAL A 93 -9.26 5.44 -15.68
N SER A 94 -9.37 4.14 -15.50
CA SER A 94 -9.85 3.50 -14.27
C SER A 94 -8.65 3.11 -13.42
N VAL A 95 -8.66 3.46 -12.13
CA VAL A 95 -7.56 3.22 -11.18
C VAL A 95 -8.11 2.53 -9.95
N VAL A 96 -7.66 1.31 -9.68
CA VAL A 96 -7.98 0.58 -8.45
C VAL A 96 -6.74 0.59 -7.56
N VAL A 97 -6.91 1.03 -6.32
CA VAL A 97 -5.87 1.05 -5.29
C VAL A 97 -6.05 -0.18 -4.41
N MET A 98 -4.98 -0.97 -4.28
CA MET A 98 -5.00 -2.21 -3.52
C MET A 98 -3.79 -2.31 -2.60
N GLN A 99 -3.97 -3.01 -1.49
CA GLN A 99 -2.87 -3.42 -0.60
C GLN A 99 -2.81 -4.94 -0.49
N PRO A 100 -1.64 -5.57 -0.69
CA PRO A 100 -1.48 -6.98 -0.37
C PRO A 100 -1.76 -7.25 1.10
N LEU A 101 -2.38 -8.39 1.37
CA LEU A 101 -2.68 -8.78 2.74
C LEU A 101 -1.39 -9.00 3.55
N ASP A 102 -1.26 -8.31 4.68
CA ASP A 102 -0.16 -8.54 5.61
C ASP A 102 -0.38 -9.84 6.39
N ASN A 103 0.19 -10.91 5.86
CA ASN A 103 0.09 -12.24 6.44
C ASN A 103 0.83 -12.37 7.78
N GLU A 104 1.77 -11.48 8.08
CA GLU A 104 2.50 -11.50 9.36
C GLU A 104 1.65 -10.87 10.45
N ALA A 105 1.03 -9.73 10.18
CA ALA A 105 0.05 -9.13 11.09
C ALA A 105 -1.12 -10.09 11.38
N LEU A 106 -1.63 -10.80 10.36
CA LEU A 106 -2.70 -11.78 10.57
C LEU A 106 -2.22 -13.00 11.36
N ALA A 107 -1.00 -13.47 11.12
CA ALA A 107 -0.42 -14.58 11.88
C ALA A 107 -0.33 -14.26 13.37
N GLU A 108 0.01 -13.02 13.73
CA GLU A 108 0.04 -12.55 15.11
C GLU A 108 -1.37 -12.50 15.72
N ILE A 109 -2.36 -11.96 15.00
CA ILE A 109 -3.76 -11.88 15.47
C ILE A 109 -4.36 -13.26 15.76
N PHE A 110 -4.06 -14.24 14.92
CA PHE A 110 -4.61 -15.59 15.02
C PHE A 110 -3.72 -16.57 15.81
N GLU A 111 -2.64 -16.10 16.43
CA GLU A 111 -1.68 -16.93 17.19
C GLU A 111 -1.23 -18.18 16.42
N LEU A 112 -0.96 -18.01 15.12
CA LEU A 112 -0.61 -19.13 14.25
C LEU A 112 0.80 -19.64 14.59
N ASN A 113 0.96 -20.96 14.69
CA ASN A 113 2.29 -21.56 14.76
C ASN A 113 2.97 -21.52 13.37
N SER A 114 4.29 -21.73 13.33
CA SER A 114 5.09 -21.59 12.09
C SER A 114 4.56 -22.40 10.90
N GLU A 115 4.02 -23.60 11.16
CA GLU A 115 3.43 -24.46 10.13
C GLU A 115 2.12 -23.88 9.57
N LYS A 116 1.24 -23.39 10.46
CA LYS A 116 0.00 -22.71 10.06
C LYS A 116 0.28 -21.38 9.37
N ILE A 117 1.30 -20.63 9.79
CA ILE A 117 1.70 -19.38 9.12
C ILE A 117 2.08 -19.67 7.67
N LYS A 118 2.86 -20.72 7.42
CA LYS A 118 3.26 -21.09 6.06
C LYS A 118 2.05 -21.46 5.21
N PHE A 119 1.18 -22.33 5.73
CA PHE A 119 -0.06 -22.71 5.05
C PHE A 119 -0.99 -21.51 4.79
N PHE A 120 -1.11 -20.61 5.77
CA PHE A 120 -1.94 -19.42 5.63
C PHE A 120 -1.36 -18.44 4.61
N LYS A 121 -0.04 -18.19 4.64
CA LYS A 121 0.67 -17.40 3.63
C LYS A 121 0.48 -17.96 2.22
N GLU A 122 0.48 -19.29 2.07
CA GLU A 122 0.19 -19.94 0.79
C GLU A 122 -1.27 -19.73 0.35
N LEU A 123 -2.23 -19.92 1.26
CA LEU A 123 -3.66 -19.74 0.97
C LEU A 123 -4.07 -18.30 0.63
N THR A 124 -3.48 -17.33 1.31
CA THR A 124 -3.78 -15.90 1.13
C THR A 124 -2.81 -15.22 0.17
N SER A 125 -1.90 -15.99 -0.45
CA SER A 125 -1.02 -15.46 -1.49
C SER A 125 -1.86 -14.93 -2.65
N GLY A 126 -1.76 -13.64 -2.91
CA GLY A 126 -2.57 -12.96 -3.92
C GLY A 126 -3.91 -12.40 -3.42
N PHE A 127 -4.18 -12.43 -2.12
CA PHE A 127 -5.29 -11.66 -1.55
C PHE A 127 -4.89 -10.19 -1.42
N TYR A 128 -5.85 -9.32 -1.73
CA TYR A 128 -5.69 -7.88 -1.70
C TYR A 128 -6.87 -7.25 -0.96
N SER A 129 -6.58 -6.22 -0.16
CA SER A 129 -7.59 -5.27 0.29
C SER A 129 -7.84 -4.24 -0.82
N PHE A 130 -9.10 -3.94 -1.08
CA PHE A 130 -9.52 -2.90 -2.02
C PHE A 130 -9.69 -1.60 -1.23
N GLU A 131 -8.79 -0.66 -1.44
CA GLU A 131 -8.76 0.59 -0.69
C GLU A 131 -9.59 1.68 -1.37
N ASP A 132 -9.50 1.79 -2.70
CA ASP A 132 -10.26 2.78 -3.47
C ASP A 132 -10.38 2.42 -4.96
N HIS A 133 -11.31 3.09 -5.64
CA HIS A 133 -11.49 3.02 -7.09
C HIS A 133 -11.88 4.39 -7.66
N TRP A 134 -11.07 4.86 -8.61
CA TRP A 134 -11.33 6.12 -9.33
C TRP A 134 -11.53 5.89 -10.82
N ILE A 135 -12.34 6.74 -11.42
CA ILE A 135 -12.50 6.85 -12.87
C ILE A 135 -12.26 8.30 -13.27
N HIS A 136 -11.28 8.50 -14.14
CA HIS A 136 -10.97 9.80 -14.72
C HIS A 136 -11.25 9.77 -16.22
N THR A 137 -11.86 10.84 -16.73
CA THR A 137 -12.05 11.05 -18.17
C THR A 137 -11.38 12.35 -18.56
N CYS A 138 -10.71 12.36 -19.72
CA CYS A 138 -9.95 13.52 -20.18
C CYS A 138 -9.85 13.57 -21.70
N GLY A 139 -9.48 14.74 -22.22
CA GLY A 139 -9.09 14.89 -23.63
C GLY A 139 -7.85 14.07 -23.95
N SER A 140 -7.65 13.74 -25.23
CA SER A 140 -6.51 12.94 -25.69
C SER A 140 -5.15 13.58 -25.39
N ASP A 141 -5.10 14.90 -25.28
CA ASP A 141 -3.92 15.70 -24.93
C ASP A 141 -3.72 15.89 -23.42
N GLN A 142 -4.68 15.47 -22.60
CA GLN A 142 -4.70 15.72 -21.15
C GLN A 142 -4.29 14.51 -20.31
N LEU A 143 -3.93 13.39 -20.93
CA LEU A 143 -3.53 12.16 -20.21
C LEU A 143 -2.46 12.42 -19.15
N ARG A 144 -1.44 13.22 -19.47
CA ARG A 144 -0.36 13.57 -18.52
C ARG A 144 -0.90 14.30 -17.28
N ALA A 145 -1.78 15.28 -17.48
CA ALA A 145 -2.39 16.03 -16.38
C ALA A 145 -3.28 15.13 -15.51
N THR A 146 -4.03 14.21 -16.15
CA THR A 146 -4.81 13.19 -15.45
C THR A 146 -3.93 12.24 -14.63
N CYS A 147 -2.81 11.76 -15.19
CA CYS A 147 -1.86 10.91 -14.45
C CYS A 147 -1.27 11.62 -13.23
N ARG A 148 -0.94 12.92 -13.35
CA ARG A 148 -0.49 13.71 -12.20
C ARG A 148 -1.57 13.78 -11.11
N LYS A 149 -2.82 14.01 -11.51
CA LYS A 149 -3.95 14.05 -10.57
C LYS A 149 -4.11 12.71 -9.85
N ILE A 150 -4.06 11.59 -10.58
CA ILE A 150 -4.12 10.24 -10.00
C ILE A 150 -3.04 10.04 -8.93
N VAL A 151 -1.80 10.46 -9.21
CA VAL A 151 -0.70 10.33 -8.25
C VAL A 151 -0.89 11.24 -7.03
N ALA A 152 -1.40 12.46 -7.23
CA ALA A 152 -1.71 13.37 -6.12
C ALA A 152 -2.85 12.83 -5.24
N ASP A 153 -3.92 12.30 -5.85
CA ASP A 153 -5.02 11.66 -5.14
C ASP A 153 -4.51 10.44 -4.35
N PHE A 154 -3.60 9.65 -4.93
CA PHE A 154 -2.95 8.54 -4.23
C PHE A 154 -2.09 8.97 -3.04
N ASP A 155 -1.23 9.98 -3.20
CA ASP A 155 -0.38 10.47 -2.10
C ASP A 155 -1.22 11.02 -0.94
N GLY A 156 -2.20 11.87 -1.25
CA GLY A 156 -3.04 12.50 -0.22
C GLY A 156 -3.98 11.52 0.50
N ASN A 157 -4.64 10.61 -0.25
CA ASN A 157 -5.65 9.75 0.35
C ASN A 157 -5.07 8.49 1.00
N HIS A 158 -3.92 8.00 0.53
CA HIS A 158 -3.36 6.74 1.00
C HIS A 158 -1.99 6.92 1.68
N LEU A 159 -1.01 7.52 1.00
CA LEU A 159 0.34 7.59 1.55
C LEU A 159 0.44 8.53 2.76
N GLU A 160 -0.23 9.67 2.75
CA GLU A 160 -0.23 10.59 3.89
C GLU A 160 -0.84 9.94 5.15
N ASN A 161 -1.89 9.15 4.97
CA ASN A 161 -2.51 8.40 6.06
C ASN A 161 -1.59 7.29 6.57
N ALA A 162 -0.92 6.56 5.66
CA ALA A 162 0.06 5.54 6.02
C ALA A 162 1.27 6.13 6.78
N LYS A 163 1.78 7.30 6.34
CA LYS A 163 2.84 8.06 7.04
C LYS A 163 2.45 8.39 8.47
N LYS A 164 1.29 9.02 8.66
CA LYS A 164 0.76 9.39 9.99
C LYS A 164 0.56 8.17 10.88
N PHE A 165 0.12 7.05 10.30
CA PHE A 165 -0.04 5.80 11.04
C PHE A 165 1.30 5.23 11.50
N GLN A 166 2.33 5.22 10.65
CA GLN A 166 3.68 4.79 11.03
C GLN A 166 4.24 5.68 12.15
N GLU A 167 4.21 7.00 11.98
CA GLU A 167 4.70 7.97 12.97
C GLU A 167 4.02 7.79 14.34
N LYS A 168 2.69 7.60 14.34
CA LYS A 168 1.93 7.35 15.56
C LYS A 168 2.34 6.04 16.23
N SER A 169 2.54 4.99 15.43
CA SER A 169 2.91 3.65 15.92
C SER A 169 4.32 3.65 16.53
N GLU A 170 5.27 4.32 15.89
CA GLU A 170 6.63 4.51 16.40
C GLU A 170 6.64 5.30 17.71
N ARG A 171 5.89 6.41 17.79
CA ARG A 171 5.78 7.21 19.03
C ARG A 171 5.24 6.38 20.19
N ILE A 172 4.18 5.61 19.96
CA ILE A 172 3.61 4.72 20.98
C ILE A 172 4.65 3.69 21.44
N ARG A 173 5.39 3.10 20.50
CA ARG A 173 6.45 2.12 20.80
C ARG A 173 7.56 2.72 21.65
N GLU A 174 8.02 3.94 21.34
CA GLU A 174 9.01 4.67 22.13
C GLU A 174 8.51 4.99 23.55
N GLU A 175 7.26 5.42 23.70
CA GLU A 175 6.65 5.68 25.00
C GLU A 175 6.62 4.42 25.88
N PHE A 176 6.27 3.27 25.30
CA PHE A 176 6.30 2.00 26.01
C PHE A 176 7.71 1.58 26.41
N GLN A 177 8.72 1.80 25.56
CA GLN A 177 10.11 1.50 25.91
C GLN A 177 10.62 2.39 27.05
N LYS A 178 10.28 3.68 27.05
CA LYS A 178 10.64 4.61 28.14
C LYS A 178 10.00 4.23 29.47
N ARG A 179 8.75 3.74 29.47
CA ARG A 179 8.06 3.28 30.69
C ARG A 179 8.59 1.97 31.27
N ARG A 180 9.42 1.23 30.52
CA ARG A 180 10.00 -0.06 30.93
C ARG A 180 11.43 0.04 31.44
N LYS A 181 12.07 1.20 31.27
CA LYS A 181 13.35 1.55 31.90
C LYS A 181 13.08 2.26 33.22
#